data_AF-A0A2H8TW81-F1
#
_entry.id   AF-A0A2H8TW81-F1
#
_cell.length_a   1.000
_cell.length_b   1.000
_cell.length_c   1.000
_cell.angle_alpha   90.00
_cell.angle_beta   90.00
_cell.angle_gamma   90.00
#
_symmetry.space_group_name_H-M   'P 1'
#
loop_
_entity.id
_entity.type
_entity.pdbx_description
1 polymer ?
#
loop_
_entity_poly.entity_id
_entity_poly.type
_entity_poly.pdbx_seq_one_letter_code
_entity_poly.pdbx_strand_id
1 'polypeptide(L)'
;MDTYESILLVKNEVFVFKIPPRTTNRGYRAADWNLAEPTWTGRLRIVSVGDSCTLKLEDRNSGELFAKCPIEQYPGVALESVSDSSRYFVVRIQDENGRAAFIGLESVSDS
;
A
#
# COMPACT_ATOMS: atom_id res chain seq x y z
N MET A 1 -27.71 -9.27 -5.33
CA MET A 1 -27.14 -8.84 -4.04
C MET A 1 -26.29 -7.64 -4.39
N ASP A 2 -26.80 -6.45 -4.10
CA ASP A 2 -26.14 -5.20 -4.48
C ASP A 2 -24.76 -5.15 -3.82
N THR A 3 -23.71 -5.26 -4.62
CA THR A 3 -22.33 -5.17 -4.14
C THR A 3 -22.10 -3.72 -3.70
N TYR A 4 -22.27 -3.48 -2.40
CA TYR A 4 -22.01 -2.17 -1.80
C TYR A 4 -20.52 -1.85 -1.87
N GLU A 5 -20.20 -0.73 -2.50
CA GLU A 5 -18.88 -0.11 -2.43
C GLU A 5 -18.83 0.81 -1.21
N SER A 6 -17.88 0.56 -0.30
CA SER A 6 -17.65 1.38 0.89
C SER A 6 -16.20 1.80 0.95
N ILE A 7 -15.97 3.08 1.20
CA ILE A 7 -14.62 3.61 1.42
C ILE A 7 -14.30 3.43 2.90
N LEU A 8 -13.35 2.55 3.22
CA LEU A 8 -12.96 2.24 4.61
C LEU A 8 -12.00 3.28 5.17
N LEU A 9 -11.05 3.72 4.34
CA LEU A 9 -9.99 4.64 4.76
C LEU A 9 -9.60 5.54 3.61
N VAL A 10 -9.36 6.80 3.94
CA VAL A 10 -8.70 7.73 3.05
C VAL A 10 -7.61 8.47 3.82
N LYS A 11 -6.39 8.43 3.30
CA LYS A 11 -5.26 9.21 3.80
C LYS A 11 -4.81 10.17 2.70
N ASN A 12 -4.86 11.46 2.98
CA ASN A 12 -4.51 12.50 2.01
C ASN A 12 -3.01 12.55 1.70
N GLU A 13 -2.18 12.04 2.62
CA GLU A 13 -0.74 12.00 2.48
C GLU A 13 -0.21 10.63 2.89
N VAL A 14 0.42 9.96 1.92
CA VAL A 14 1.18 8.73 2.11
C VAL A 14 2.47 8.81 1.32
N PHE A 15 3.50 8.14 1.84
CA PHE A 15 4.79 8.03 1.21
C PHE A 15 5.02 6.59 0.77
N VAL A 16 5.46 6.43 -0.48
CA VAL A 16 5.78 5.15 -1.09
C VAL A 16 7.28 5.05 -1.26
N PHE A 17 7.84 3.95 -0.78
CA PHE A 17 9.25 3.64 -0.80
C PHE A 17 9.50 2.38 -1.63
N LYS A 18 10.57 2.41 -2.42
CA LYS A 18 11.04 1.21 -3.12
C LYS A 18 11.73 0.28 -2.12
N ILE A 19 11.23 -0.95 -2.03
CA ILE A 19 11.84 -1.98 -1.17
C ILE A 19 12.74 -2.89 -2.02
N PRO A 20 13.85 -3.38 -1.45
CA PRO A 20 14.68 -4.34 -2.14
C PRO A 20 13.92 -5.66 -2.36
N PRO A 21 14.17 -6.38 -3.47
CA PRO A 21 13.57 -7.69 -3.70
C PRO A 21 13.93 -8.63 -2.56
N ARG A 22 12.93 -9.40 -2.10
CA ARG A 22 13.04 -10.31 -0.96
C ARG A 22 14.14 -11.35 -1.22
N THR A 23 15.31 -11.16 -0.61
CA THR A 23 16.49 -12.02 -0.80
C THR A 23 16.59 -13.12 0.25
N THR A 24 15.89 -13.02 1.39
CA THR A 24 15.92 -14.02 2.46
C THR A 24 14.59 -14.12 3.21
N ASN A 25 14.41 -15.20 3.98
CA ASN A 25 13.26 -15.45 4.87
C ASN A 25 13.13 -14.44 6.04
N ARG A 26 13.93 -13.37 6.06
CA ARG A 26 13.82 -12.28 7.05
C ARG A 26 12.68 -11.35 6.65
N GLY A 27 11.84 -11.00 7.61
CA GLY A 27 10.77 -10.02 7.42
C GLY A 27 11.31 -8.65 7.00
N TYR A 28 10.44 -7.84 6.40
CA TYR A 28 10.81 -6.48 5.98
C TYR A 28 11.14 -5.60 7.19
N ARG A 29 12.17 -4.76 7.04
CA ARG A 29 12.57 -3.72 8.01
C ARG A 29 12.59 -2.38 7.31
N ALA A 30 11.98 -1.37 7.92
CA ALA A 30 11.93 -0.02 7.38
C ALA A 30 13.31 0.63 7.40
N ALA A 31 14.17 0.24 8.36
CA ALA A 31 15.57 0.67 8.40
C ALA A 31 16.39 0.31 7.15
N ASP A 32 16.00 -0.74 6.42
CA ASP A 32 16.68 -1.14 5.17
C ASP A 32 16.17 -0.36 3.95
N TRP A 33 15.16 0.50 4.13
CA TRP A 33 14.55 1.30 3.06
C TRP A 33 15.14 2.70 3.04
N ASN A 34 15.14 3.34 1.87
CA ASN A 34 15.55 4.75 1.76
C ASN A 34 14.42 5.68 2.24
N LEU A 35 14.24 5.76 3.55
CA LEU A 35 13.20 6.60 4.18
C LEU A 35 13.42 8.11 3.97
N ALA A 36 14.62 8.52 3.56
CA ALA A 36 14.95 9.93 3.30
C ALA A 36 14.41 10.41 1.95
N GLU A 37 14.24 9.51 0.98
CA GLU A 37 13.79 9.84 -0.37
C GLU A 37 12.61 8.96 -0.77
N PRO A 38 11.36 9.42 -0.52
CA PRO A 38 10.18 8.70 -0.98
C PRO A 38 10.20 8.61 -2.50
N THR A 39 9.96 7.42 -3.03
CA THR A 39 9.89 7.17 -4.47
C THR A 39 8.65 7.83 -5.08
N TRP A 40 7.56 7.87 -4.32
CA TRP A 40 6.32 8.53 -4.72
C TRP A 40 5.54 8.99 -3.50
N THR A 41 4.74 10.04 -3.65
CA THR A 41 3.91 10.60 -2.59
C THR A 41 2.53 10.90 -3.14
N GLY A 42 1.49 10.59 -2.39
CA GLY A 42 0.14 10.89 -2.84
C GLY A 42 -0.91 10.53 -1.81
N ARG A 43 -2.09 10.16 -2.30
CA ARG A 43 -3.27 9.82 -1.52
C ARG A 43 -3.49 8.31 -1.54
N LEU A 44 -3.84 7.77 -0.39
CA LEU A 44 -4.25 6.38 -0.23
C LEU A 44 -5.77 6.31 -0.02
N ARG A 45 -6.42 5.42 -0.74
CA ARG A 45 -7.84 5.11 -0.57
C ARG A 45 -8.04 3.61 -0.47
N ILE A 46 -8.73 3.15 0.57
CA ILE A 46 -9.12 1.75 0.72
C ILE A 46 -10.61 1.65 0.45
N VAL A 47 -10.96 0.83 -0.52
CA VAL A 47 -12.32 0.58 -0.98
C VAL A 47 -12.65 -0.89 -0.75
N SER A 48 -13.76 -1.16 -0.07
CA SER A 48 -14.31 -2.50 0.09
C SER A 48 -15.53 -2.65 -0.81
N VAL A 49 -15.58 -3.74 -1.58
CA VAL A 49 -16.72 -4.10 -2.43
C VAL A 49 -17.14 -5.52 -2.07
N GLY A 50 -18.23 -5.66 -1.32
CA GLY A 50 -18.61 -6.94 -0.72
C GLY A 50 -17.51 -7.45 0.22
N ASP A 51 -17.04 -8.68 0.00
CA ASP A 51 -15.97 -9.32 0.78
C ASP A 51 -14.55 -8.98 0.27
N SER A 52 -14.42 -8.22 -0.82
CA SER A 52 -13.13 -7.89 -1.43
C SER A 52 -12.67 -6.48 -1.03
N CYS A 53 -11.46 -6.35 -0.50
CA CYS A 53 -10.83 -5.06 -0.22
C CYS A 53 -9.82 -4.70 -1.31
N THR A 54 -9.83 -3.46 -1.77
CA THR A 54 -8.86 -2.92 -2.74
C THR A 54 -8.29 -1.62 -2.23
N LEU A 55 -6.97 -1.57 -2.12
CA LEU A 55 -6.23 -0.37 -1.79
C LEU A 55 -5.78 0.31 -3.09
N LYS A 56 -6.10 1.59 -3.23
CA LYS A 56 -5.80 2.43 -4.39
C LYS A 56 -4.86 3.55 -3.95
N LEU A 57 -3.77 3.70 -4.70
CA LEU A 57 -2.84 4.82 -4.57
C LEU A 57 -3.15 5.80 -5.69
N GLU A 58 -3.51 7.02 -5.32
CA GLU A 58 -3.94 8.08 -6.22
C GLU A 58 -3.03 9.29 -6.04
N ASP A 59 -2.68 10.01 -7.11
CA ASP A 59 -1.96 11.27 -7.00
C ASP A 59 -2.81 12.32 -6.26
N ARG A 60 -2.20 13.08 -5.34
CA ARG A 60 -2.91 14.08 -4.54
C ARG A 60 -3.44 15.24 -5.38
N ASN A 61 -2.76 15.59 -6.48
CA ASN A 61 -3.08 16.76 -7.29
C ASN A 61 -4.03 16.41 -8.44
N SER A 62 -3.73 15.34 -9.19
CA SER A 62 -4.53 14.96 -10.36
C SER A 62 -5.64 13.95 -10.04
N GLY A 63 -5.52 13.20 -8.94
CA GLY A 63 -6.40 12.07 -8.66
C GLY A 63 -6.13 10.85 -9.57
N GLU A 64 -5.01 10.85 -10.30
CA GLU A 64 -4.63 9.75 -11.19
C GLU A 64 -4.27 8.51 -10.38
N LEU A 65 -4.80 7.35 -10.77
CA LEU A 65 -4.50 6.08 -10.13
C LEU A 65 -3.06 5.68 -10.45
N PHE A 66 -2.18 5.75 -9.46
CA PHE A 66 -0.80 5.31 -9.58
C PHE A 66 -0.69 3.78 -9.52
N ALA A 67 -1.37 3.16 -8.53
CA ALA A 67 -1.33 1.72 -8.37
C ALA A 67 -2.55 1.18 -7.62
N LYS A 68 -2.92 -0.06 -7.92
CA LYS A 68 -3.96 -0.81 -7.22
C LYS A 68 -3.35 -2.00 -6.48
N CYS A 69 -3.84 -2.28 -5.29
CA CYS A 69 -3.47 -3.42 -4.46
C CYS A 69 -4.75 -4.17 -4.09
N PRO A 70 -5.13 -5.22 -4.82
CA PRO A 70 -6.22 -6.08 -4.40
C PRO A 70 -5.79 -6.88 -3.15
N ILE A 71 -6.62 -6.83 -2.10
CA ILE A 71 -6.46 -7.56 -0.84
C ILE A 71 -7.54 -8.63 -0.80
N GLU A 72 -7.20 -9.84 -1.27
CA GLU A 72 -8.14 -10.97 -1.33
C GLU A 72 -8.28 -11.70 0.01
N GLN A 73 -7.21 -11.76 0.81
CA GLN A 73 -7.20 -12.38 2.14
C GLN A 73 -6.33 -11.57 3.10
N TYR A 74 -6.88 -11.32 4.29
CA TYR A 74 -6.16 -10.76 5.42
C TYR A 74 -6.29 -11.68 6.64
N PRO A 75 -5.18 -12.03 7.33
CA PRO A 75 -3.79 -11.69 7.02
C PRO A 75 -3.26 -12.46 5.79
N GLY A 76 -2.46 -11.81 4.93
CA GLY A 76 -1.93 -12.40 3.70
C GLY A 76 -0.74 -11.65 3.10
N VAL A 77 -0.18 -12.15 2.00
CA VAL A 77 1.01 -11.56 1.34
C VAL A 77 0.75 -10.21 0.65
N ALA A 78 -0.52 -9.78 0.57
CA ALA A 78 -0.90 -8.51 -0.03
C ALA A 78 -0.52 -7.31 0.85
N LEU A 79 -0.50 -7.51 2.18
CA LEU A 79 -0.18 -6.49 3.17
C LEU A 79 0.63 -7.13 4.31
N GLU A 80 1.91 -6.81 4.40
CA GLU A 80 2.80 -7.25 5.48
C GLU A 80 3.19 -6.05 6.35
N SER A 81 3.05 -6.17 7.67
CA SER A 81 3.55 -5.14 8.60
C SER A 81 5.06 -5.27 8.78
N VAL A 82 5.74 -4.14 8.90
CA VAL A 82 7.19 -4.10 9.11
C VAL A 82 7.50 -4.35 10.60
N SER A 83 8.57 -5.10 10.90
CA SER A 83 8.85 -5.57 12.28
C SER A 83 9.40 -4.49 13.22
N ASP A 84 10.05 -3.45 12.68
CA ASP A 84 10.71 -2.38 13.44
C ASP A 84 9.82 -1.15 13.64
N SER A 85 8.69 -1.05 12.94
CA SER A 85 7.80 0.12 13.04
C SER A 85 6.38 -0.21 12.56
N SER A 86 5.39 0.19 13.35
CA SER A 86 3.96 0.07 13.01
C SER A 86 3.48 1.15 12.03
N ARG A 87 4.34 2.09 11.62
CA ARG A 87 3.99 3.15 10.65
C ARG A 87 4.24 2.73 9.21
N TYR A 88 5.10 1.73 9.01
CA TYR A 88 5.46 1.22 7.70
C TYR A 88 4.79 -0.12 7.43
N PHE A 89 4.34 -0.28 6.20
CA PHE A 89 3.68 -1.47 5.69
C PHE A 89 4.29 -1.83 4.35
N VAL A 90 4.36 -3.10 4.02
CA VAL A 90 4.64 -3.56 2.66
C VAL A 90 3.32 -3.90 2.01
N VAL A 91 3.04 -3.27 0.89
CA VAL A 91 1.86 -3.57 0.07
C VAL A 91 2.28 -4.15 -1.26
N ARG A 92 1.52 -5.14 -1.73
CA ARG A 92 1.64 -5.69 -3.07
C ARG A 92 0.79 -4.88 -4.03
N ILE A 93 1.42 -4.05 -4.83
CA ILE A 93 0.78 -3.37 -5.96
C ILE A 93 0.73 -4.28 -7.17
N GLN A 94 -0.30 -4.10 -7.98
CA GLN A 94 -0.47 -4.73 -9.28
C GLN A 94 -0.71 -3.65 -10.33
N ASP A 95 0.11 -3.68 -11.38
CA ASP A 95 -0.03 -2.79 -12.54
C ASP A 95 -1.21 -3.24 -13.43
N GLU A 96 -1.62 -2.40 -14.38
CA GLU A 96 -2.63 -2.73 -15.40
C GLU A 96 -2.23 -3.95 -16.24
N ASN A 97 -0.92 -4.16 -16.43
CA ASN A 97 -0.35 -5.32 -17.12
C ASN A 97 -0.35 -6.62 -16.28
N GLY A 98 -0.92 -6.60 -15.08
CA GLY A 98 -0.97 -7.75 -14.17
C GLY A 98 0.35 -8.08 -13.48
N ARG A 99 1.39 -7.27 -13.68
CA ARG A 99 2.67 -7.40 -12.98
C ARG A 99 2.49 -6.98 -11.52
N ALA A 100 2.90 -7.84 -10.61
CA ALA A 100 2.92 -7.53 -9.19
C ALA A 100 4.30 -7.02 -8.76
N ALA A 101 4.31 -5.98 -7.94
CA ALA A 101 5.50 -5.49 -7.26
C ALA A 101 5.19 -5.25 -5.78
N PHE A 102 6.21 -5.31 -4.95
CA PHE A 102 6.09 -4.96 -3.53
C PHE A 102 6.67 -3.57 -3.33
N ILE A 103 5.96 -2.75 -2.59
CA ILE A 103 6.38 -1.40 -2.22
C ILE A 103 6.20 -1.20 -0.72
N GLY A 104 7.03 -0.33 -0.17
CA GLY A 104 6.90 0.16 1.19
C GLY A 104 5.91 1.32 1.19
N LEU A 105 5.02 1.34 2.16
CA LEU A 105 4.03 2.37 2.36
C LEU A 105 4.17 2.89 3.78
N GLU A 106 4.25 4.21 3.92
CA GLU A 106 4.15 4.89 5.20
C GLU A 106 2.83 5.61 5.30
N SER A 107 2.10 5.31 6.37
CA SER A 107 0.90 6.06 6.72
C SER A 107 1.28 7.20 7.66
N VAL A 108 1.00 8.44 7.24
CA VAL A 108 1.05 9.59 8.14
C VAL A 108 -0.17 9.56 9.05
N SER A 109 0.07 9.66 10.34
CA SER A 109 -0.97 9.85 11.34
C SER A 109 -1.13 11.35 11.53
N ASP A 110 -2.12 11.95 10.85
CA ASP A 110 -2.58 13.29 11.19
C ASP A 110 -3.00 13.26 12.66
N SER A 111 -2.33 14.05 13.49
CA SER A 111 -2.53 14.12 14.94
C SER A 111 -3.61 15.13 15.28
#